data_AF-A0A2V6N5I8-F1
#
_entry.id   AF-A0A2V6N5I8-F1
#
_cell.length_a   1.000
_cell.length_b   1.000
_cell.length_c   1.000
_cell.angle_alpha   90.00
_cell.angle_beta   90.00
_cell.angle_gamma   90.00
#
_symmetry.space_group_name_H-M   'P 1'
#
loop_
_entity.id
_entity.type
_entity.pdbx_description
1 polymer ?
#
loop_
_entity_poly.entity_id
_entity_poly.type
_entity_poly.pdbx_seq_one_letter_code
_entity_poly.pdbx_strand_id
1 'polypeptide(L)'
;MPRSLQPRAGGRPHGTPPKYVDLPPDVLEELRRSTRPTAQRDAIARLARAIELLERGDAGAAVSEAVKAKALSSRSSSVREVLGLALYGQGRFQEALKELKAYRRMSGRNDQNHVIADSLRGVGKPREAVPLADEALRDKKVPNEVKAEAVIVAASALADEGRYAEALAFIGRAKTRDDIAEPYTLRLWYVKGDVLERAGRSREAAAEFRKVVRHDQSAFDAAERLANLS
;
A
#
# COMPACT_ATOMS: atom_id res chain seq x y z
N MET A 1 -14.25 66.60 17.05
CA MET A 1 -15.28 65.55 17.19
C MET A 1 -14.69 64.25 16.61
N PRO A 2 -14.91 63.06 17.21
CA PRO A 2 -14.00 62.48 18.21
C PRO A 2 -13.53 61.03 17.95
N ARG A 3 -12.64 60.53 18.84
CA ARG A 3 -12.15 59.14 18.99
C ARG A 3 -13.30 58.15 19.28
N SER A 4 -13.49 57.19 18.39
CA SER A 4 -14.25 55.93 18.58
C SER A 4 -14.08 55.14 17.28
N LEU A 5 -13.50 53.94 17.15
CA LEU A 5 -13.37 52.78 18.01
C LEU A 5 -12.18 51.94 17.49
N GLN A 6 -11.22 51.59 18.34
CA GLN A 6 -10.30 50.49 18.05
C GLN A 6 -11.02 49.16 18.32
N PRO A 7 -11.02 48.18 17.39
CA PRO A 7 -11.36 46.81 17.72
C PRO A 7 -10.19 46.14 18.46
N ARG A 8 -10.53 45.59 19.62
CA ARG A 8 -9.67 44.84 20.54
C ARG A 8 -8.94 43.68 19.85
N ALA A 9 -7.74 43.37 20.35
CA ALA A 9 -6.97 42.18 20.04
C ALA A 9 -7.87 40.93 20.03
N GLY A 10 -8.10 40.38 18.84
CA GLY A 10 -8.79 39.11 18.67
C GLY A 10 -8.00 38.01 19.34
N GLY A 11 -8.62 37.36 20.32
CA GLY A 11 -8.09 36.16 20.94
C GLY A 11 -7.73 35.14 19.88
N ARG A 12 -6.58 34.49 20.06
CA ARG A 12 -6.22 33.31 19.26
C ARG A 12 -7.40 32.35 19.32
N PRO A 13 -7.93 31.84 18.20
CA PRO A 13 -8.85 30.73 18.28
C PRO A 13 -8.08 29.60 18.95
N HIS A 14 -8.57 29.17 20.12
CA HIS A 14 -8.23 27.86 20.65
C HIS A 14 -8.81 26.85 19.66
N GLY A 15 -8.07 26.62 18.57
CA GLY A 15 -8.31 25.51 17.69
C GLY A 15 -8.22 24.27 18.56
N THR A 16 -9.36 23.61 18.74
CA THR A 16 -9.41 22.24 19.23
C THR A 16 -8.33 21.48 18.47
N PRO A 17 -7.34 20.85 19.15
CA PRO A 17 -6.36 20.08 18.43
C PRO A 17 -7.11 19.12 17.51
N PRO A 18 -6.70 18.99 16.24
CA PRO A 18 -7.36 18.07 15.32
C PRO A 18 -7.50 16.73 16.04
N LYS A 19 -8.70 16.13 16.00
CA LYS A 19 -8.90 14.78 16.49
C LYS A 19 -7.92 13.91 15.73
N TYR A 20 -6.79 13.60 16.35
CA TYR A 20 -5.82 12.68 15.78
C TYR A 20 -6.59 11.39 15.48
N VAL A 21 -6.27 10.75 14.36
CA VAL A 21 -6.60 9.33 14.19
C VAL A 21 -6.14 8.66 15.47
N ASP A 22 -7.07 8.05 16.21
CA ASP A 22 -6.74 7.35 17.44
C ASP A 22 -5.84 6.18 17.05
N LEU A 23 -4.53 6.37 17.24
CA LEU A 23 -3.57 5.34 16.94
C LEU A 23 -3.88 4.11 17.80
N PRO A 24 -3.73 2.90 17.24
CA PRO A 24 -3.89 1.68 18.01
C PRO A 24 -3.06 1.69 19.30
N PRO A 25 -3.55 1.15 20.43
CA PRO A 25 -2.85 1.18 21.71
C PRO A 25 -1.42 0.61 21.66
N ASP A 26 -1.20 -0.44 20.86
CA ASP A 26 0.11 -1.04 20.65
C ASP A 26 1.09 -0.10 19.93
N VAL A 27 0.61 0.66 18.94
CA VAL A 27 1.40 1.70 18.25
C VAL A 27 1.77 2.84 19.21
N LEU A 28 0.83 3.26 20.07
CA LEU A 28 1.09 4.28 21.09
C LEU A 28 2.14 3.81 22.10
N GLU A 29 2.04 2.57 22.57
CA GLU A 29 3.05 1.99 23.45
C GLU A 29 4.41 1.88 22.78
N GLU A 30 4.45 1.44 21.52
CA GLU A 30 5.68 1.34 20.74
C GLU A 30 6.36 2.72 20.63
N LEU A 31 5.59 3.76 20.26
CA LEU A 31 6.10 5.12 20.16
C LEU A 31 6.61 5.67 21.50
N ARG A 32 5.89 5.41 22.61
CA ARG A 32 6.34 5.82 23.95
C ARG A 32 7.66 5.17 24.33
N ARG A 33 7.85 3.88 24.02
CA ARG A 33 9.10 3.15 24.32
C ARG A 33 10.28 3.58 23.43
N SER A 34 10.01 3.94 22.18
CA SER A 34 11.04 4.25 21.18
C SER A 34 11.38 5.75 21.04
N THR A 35 10.69 6.62 21.80
CA THR A 35 10.81 8.08 21.70
C THR A 35 11.13 8.69 23.07
N ARG A 36 11.97 9.72 23.11
CA ARG A 36 12.25 10.48 24.34
C ARG A 36 10.96 11.07 24.92
N PRO A 37 10.75 11.07 26.26
CA PRO A 37 9.51 11.54 26.88
C PRO A 37 9.04 12.92 26.40
N THR A 38 9.96 13.88 26.26
CA THR A 38 9.66 15.25 25.80
C THR A 38 9.19 15.34 24.35
N ALA A 39 9.49 14.34 23.53
CA ALA A 39 9.16 14.29 22.10
C ALA A 39 8.01 13.33 21.77
N GLN A 40 7.50 12.56 22.73
CA GLN A 40 6.46 11.55 22.49
C GLN A 40 5.19 12.14 21.87
N ARG A 41 4.73 13.28 22.40
CA ARG A 41 3.52 13.94 21.90
C ARG A 41 3.66 14.34 20.43
N ASP A 42 4.81 14.92 20.04
CA ASP A 42 5.04 15.31 18.64
C ASP A 42 5.17 14.06 17.76
N ALA A 43 5.94 13.04 18.16
CA ALA A 43 6.07 11.81 17.38
C ALA A 43 4.71 11.13 17.09
N ILE A 44 3.84 11.04 18.10
CA ILE A 44 2.47 10.52 17.98
C ILE A 44 1.67 11.39 17.00
N ALA A 45 1.70 12.71 17.18
CA ALA A 45 0.97 13.64 16.34
C ALA A 45 1.38 13.56 14.86
N ARG A 46 2.69 13.47 14.60
CA ARG A 46 3.26 13.34 13.25
C ARG A 46 2.85 12.03 12.60
N LEU A 47 2.92 10.91 13.32
CA LEU A 47 2.54 9.62 12.77
C LEU A 47 1.03 9.55 12.45
N ALA A 48 0.19 10.00 13.37
CA ALA A 48 -1.25 10.06 13.17
C ALA A 48 -1.63 10.94 11.97
N ARG A 49 -0.96 12.09 11.81
CA ARG A 49 -1.17 12.96 10.65
C ARG A 49 -0.70 12.30 9.35
N ALA A 50 0.43 11.58 9.36
CA ALA A 50 0.90 10.87 8.18
C ALA A 50 -0.10 9.78 7.73
N ILE A 51 -0.69 9.03 8.67
CA ILE A 51 -1.73 8.03 8.39
C ILE A 51 -2.98 8.69 7.78
N GLU A 52 -3.48 9.75 8.40
CA GLU A 52 -4.65 10.50 7.88
C GLU A 52 -4.42 11.00 6.44
N LEU A 53 -3.19 11.48 6.15
CA LEU A 53 -2.83 11.95 4.81
C LEU A 53 -2.75 10.81 3.79
N LEU A 54 -2.24 9.64 4.19
CA LEU A 54 -2.26 8.44 3.35
C LEU A 54 -3.69 8.01 3.00
N GLU A 55 -4.59 7.96 3.98
CA GLU A 55 -5.99 7.61 3.79
C GLU A 55 -6.70 8.57 2.82
N ARG A 56 -6.25 9.82 2.75
CA ARG A 56 -6.74 10.84 1.82
C ARG A 56 -6.05 10.82 0.45
N GLY A 57 -5.07 9.93 0.24
CA GLY A 57 -4.30 9.85 -0.99
C GLY A 57 -3.21 10.91 -1.14
N ASP A 58 -2.92 11.72 -0.12
CA ASP A 58 -1.83 12.71 -0.16
C ASP A 58 -0.51 12.09 0.33
N ALA A 59 0.03 11.20 -0.51
CA ALA A 59 1.28 10.51 -0.22
C ALA A 59 2.45 11.47 0.01
N GLY A 60 2.48 12.63 -0.66
CA GLY A 60 3.55 13.61 -0.51
C GLY A 60 3.57 14.30 0.84
N ALA A 61 2.41 14.79 1.30
CA ALA A 61 2.31 15.34 2.64
C ALA A 61 2.54 14.25 3.70
N ALA A 62 2.07 13.02 3.46
CA ALA A 62 2.30 11.89 4.36
C ALA A 62 3.80 11.60 4.54
N VAL A 63 4.59 11.59 3.46
CA VAL A 63 6.06 11.44 3.54
C VAL A 63 6.66 12.54 4.44
N SER A 64 6.25 13.80 4.25
CA SER A 64 6.76 14.92 5.05
C SER A 64 6.55 14.71 6.55
N GLU A 65 5.36 14.29 6.96
CA GLU A 65 5.05 14.04 8.37
C GLU A 65 5.72 12.76 8.90
N ALA A 66 5.76 11.69 8.10
CA ALA A 66 6.40 10.43 8.49
C ALA A 66 7.93 10.56 8.64
N VAL A 67 8.60 11.40 7.83
CA VAL A 67 10.02 11.72 8.00
C VAL A 67 10.27 12.43 9.33
N LYS A 68 9.40 13.37 9.72
CA LYS A 68 9.49 14.07 11.01
C LYS A 68 9.25 13.10 12.17
N ALA A 69 8.25 12.22 12.06
CA ALA A 69 8.02 11.16 13.04
C ALA A 69 9.26 10.25 13.19
N LYS A 70 9.90 9.88 12.08
CA LYS A 70 11.12 9.05 12.06
C LYS A 70 12.31 9.74 12.72
N ALA A 71 12.45 11.05 12.56
CA ALA A 71 13.53 11.80 13.22
C ALA A 71 13.39 11.75 14.75
N LEU A 72 12.16 11.72 15.27
CA LEU A 72 11.86 11.63 16.70
C LEU A 72 11.90 10.19 17.22
N SER A 73 11.46 9.23 16.40
CA SER A 73 11.22 7.84 16.78
C SER A 73 11.84 6.86 15.76
N SER A 74 13.16 6.91 15.62
CA SER A 74 13.86 6.13 14.59
C SER A 74 13.81 4.63 14.81
N ARG A 75 13.45 4.16 16.02
CA ARG A 75 13.32 2.75 16.38
C ARG A 75 11.87 2.25 16.41
N SER A 76 10.90 3.05 15.95
CA SER A 76 9.53 2.60 15.76
C SER A 76 9.38 1.84 14.44
N SER A 77 8.82 0.63 14.50
CA SER A 77 8.44 -0.17 13.34
C SER A 77 7.23 0.44 12.65
N SER A 78 6.23 0.94 13.39
CA SER A 78 5.05 1.60 12.81
C SER A 78 5.43 2.86 12.01
N VAL A 79 6.39 3.64 12.49
CA VAL A 79 6.91 4.80 11.74
C VAL A 79 7.62 4.38 10.45
N ARG A 80 8.36 3.27 10.48
CA ARG A 80 9.01 2.70 9.28
C ARG A 80 7.97 2.24 8.25
N GLU A 81 6.91 1.59 8.71
CA GLU A 81 5.80 1.12 7.88
C GLU A 81 5.12 2.29 7.16
N VAL A 82 4.63 3.27 7.92
CA VAL A 82 3.91 4.43 7.36
C VAL A 82 4.78 5.22 6.39
N LEU A 83 6.05 5.46 6.73
CA LEU A 83 6.97 6.14 5.81
C LEU A 83 7.19 5.31 4.54
N GLY A 84 7.39 4.00 4.66
CA GLY A 84 7.57 3.10 3.53
C GLY A 84 6.38 3.07 2.58
N LEU A 85 5.16 3.00 3.12
CA LEU A 85 3.91 3.07 2.36
C LEU A 85 3.72 4.43 1.66
N ALA A 86 4.02 5.53 2.34
CA ALA A 86 3.95 6.86 1.75
C ALA A 86 4.96 7.05 0.62
N LEU A 87 6.19 6.57 0.78
CA LEU A 87 7.20 6.58 -0.27
C LEU A 87 6.78 5.71 -1.47
N TYR A 88 6.19 4.55 -1.21
CA TYR A 88 5.64 3.68 -2.26
C TYR A 88 4.54 4.39 -3.05
N GLY A 89 3.60 5.06 -2.38
CA GLY A 89 2.54 5.84 -3.03
C GLY A 89 3.07 7.00 -3.88
N GLN A 90 4.28 7.49 -3.62
CA GLN A 90 4.97 8.48 -4.47
C GLN A 90 5.81 7.86 -5.60
N GLY A 91 5.82 6.53 -5.76
CA GLY A 91 6.69 5.84 -6.71
C GLY A 91 8.18 5.87 -6.33
N ARG A 92 8.52 6.25 -5.09
CA ARG A 92 9.91 6.32 -4.60
C ARG A 92 10.38 4.94 -4.12
N PHE A 93 10.35 3.97 -5.02
CA PHE A 93 10.48 2.53 -4.72
C PHE A 93 11.77 2.16 -3.98
N GLN A 94 12.92 2.75 -4.35
CA GLN A 94 14.19 2.49 -3.65
C GLN A 94 14.14 2.89 -2.17
N GLU A 95 13.52 4.03 -1.87
CA GLU A 95 13.39 4.53 -0.50
C GLU A 95 12.33 3.73 0.26
N ALA A 96 11.21 3.41 -0.39
CA ALA A 96 10.19 2.52 0.18
C ALA A 96 10.78 1.17 0.59
N LEU A 97 11.61 0.54 -0.26
CA LEU A 97 12.29 -0.71 0.06
C LEU A 97 13.14 -0.62 1.32
N LYS A 98 13.88 0.48 1.50
CA LYS A 98 14.71 0.68 2.68
C LYS A 98 13.88 0.70 3.95
N GLU A 99 12.78 1.45 3.95
CA GLU A 99 11.92 1.59 5.13
C GLU A 99 11.11 0.32 5.41
N LEU A 100 10.52 -0.30 4.38
CA LEU A 100 9.71 -1.51 4.53
C LEU A 100 10.53 -2.75 4.90
N LYS A 101 11.76 -2.89 4.39
CA LYS A 101 12.69 -3.93 4.86
C LYS A 101 13.09 -3.71 6.33
N ALA A 102 13.26 -2.46 6.75
CA ALA A 102 13.53 -2.14 8.14
C ALA A 102 12.32 -2.40 9.04
N TYR A 103 11.11 -2.06 8.59
CA TYR A 103 9.86 -2.43 9.25
C TYR A 103 9.78 -3.94 9.46
N ARG A 104 9.88 -4.73 8.40
CA ARG A 104 9.82 -6.20 8.44
C ARG A 104 10.82 -6.80 9.43
N ARG A 105 12.08 -6.32 9.43
CA ARG A 105 13.12 -6.76 10.37
C ARG A 105 12.79 -6.42 11.82
N MET A 106 12.13 -5.28 12.07
CA MET A 106 11.83 -4.79 13.42
C MET A 106 10.56 -5.41 14.00
N SER A 107 9.52 -5.57 13.18
CA SER A 107 8.23 -6.11 13.59
C SER A 107 8.16 -7.64 13.46
N GLY A 108 8.98 -8.23 12.59
CA GLY A 108 8.87 -9.64 12.21
C GLY A 108 7.63 -9.95 11.38
N ARG A 109 6.88 -8.94 10.94
CA ARG A 109 5.63 -9.10 10.18
C ARG A 109 5.90 -9.11 8.68
N ASN A 110 5.16 -9.98 7.96
CA ASN A 110 5.24 -10.12 6.51
C ASN A 110 4.03 -9.49 5.79
N ASP A 111 3.24 -8.70 6.50
CA ASP A 111 2.04 -8.01 5.98
C ASP A 111 2.36 -6.97 4.91
N GLN A 112 3.58 -6.43 4.87
CA GLN A 112 4.02 -5.51 3.82
C GLN A 112 4.87 -6.17 2.70
N ASN A 113 4.96 -7.50 2.66
CA ASN A 113 5.75 -8.20 1.65
C ASN A 113 5.30 -7.91 0.22
N HIS A 114 4.00 -7.72 -0.03
CA HIS A 114 3.46 -7.37 -1.33
C HIS A 114 4.00 -6.01 -1.83
N VAL A 115 4.07 -4.99 -0.96
CA VAL A 115 4.62 -3.67 -1.30
C VAL A 115 6.14 -3.73 -1.52
N ILE A 116 6.86 -4.52 -0.71
CA ILE A 116 8.30 -4.74 -0.90
C ILE A 116 8.55 -5.42 -2.26
N ALA A 117 7.77 -6.47 -2.58
CA ALA A 117 7.87 -7.19 -3.84
C ALA A 117 7.58 -6.28 -5.04
N ASP A 118 6.57 -5.41 -4.93
CA ASP A 118 6.20 -4.51 -6.03
C ASP A 118 7.23 -3.39 -6.19
N SER A 119 7.77 -2.87 -5.09
CA SER A 119 8.88 -1.93 -5.12
C SER A 119 10.14 -2.57 -5.74
N LEU A 120 10.40 -3.87 -5.52
CA LEU A 120 11.49 -4.60 -6.19
C LEU A 120 11.28 -4.66 -7.70
N ARG A 121 10.06 -4.92 -8.17
CA ARG A 121 9.72 -4.85 -9.60
C ARG A 121 9.96 -3.44 -10.14
N GLY A 122 9.48 -2.40 -9.46
CA GLY A 122 9.63 -1.00 -9.84
C GLY A 122 11.08 -0.52 -9.96
N VAL A 123 12.03 -1.23 -9.33
CA VAL A 123 13.47 -0.95 -9.44
C VAL A 123 14.23 -1.94 -10.33
N GLY A 124 13.52 -2.74 -11.13
CA GLY A 124 14.12 -3.69 -12.08
C GLY A 124 14.67 -4.96 -11.45
N LYS A 125 14.14 -5.37 -10.29
CA LYS A 125 14.52 -6.61 -9.58
C LYS A 125 13.34 -7.58 -9.39
N PRO A 126 12.55 -7.88 -10.44
CA PRO A 126 11.33 -8.68 -10.31
C PRO A 126 11.58 -10.11 -9.79
N ARG A 127 12.77 -10.68 -10.03
CA ARG A 127 13.14 -12.02 -9.55
C ARG A 127 13.10 -12.18 -8.03
N GLU A 128 13.28 -11.09 -7.29
CA GLU A 128 13.24 -11.09 -5.82
C GLU A 128 11.80 -11.05 -5.25
N ALA A 129 10.77 -10.87 -6.09
CA ALA A 129 9.37 -10.73 -5.65
C ALA A 129 8.72 -12.05 -5.20
N VAL A 130 8.98 -13.15 -5.92
CA VAL A 130 8.29 -14.44 -5.68
C VAL A 130 8.53 -15.00 -4.27
N PRO A 131 9.77 -15.01 -3.73
CA PRO A 131 10.01 -15.48 -2.37
C PRO A 131 9.22 -14.69 -1.31
N LEU A 132 9.05 -13.38 -1.49
CA LEU A 132 8.29 -12.54 -0.55
C LEU A 132 6.81 -12.89 -0.55
N ALA A 133 6.25 -13.20 -1.73
CA ALA A 133 4.87 -13.65 -1.82
C ALA A 133 4.67 -15.04 -1.20
N ASP A 134 5.63 -15.94 -1.38
CA ASP A 134 5.61 -17.24 -0.72
C ASP A 134 5.62 -17.14 0.81
N GLU A 135 6.46 -16.26 1.36
CA GLU A 135 6.49 -15.98 2.80
C GLU A 135 5.14 -15.45 3.30
N ALA A 136 4.54 -14.49 2.58
CA ALA A 136 3.24 -13.92 2.93
C ALA A 136 2.12 -14.96 2.91
N LEU A 137 2.13 -15.86 1.92
CA LEU A 137 1.12 -16.92 1.79
C LEU A 137 1.19 -17.96 2.92
N ARG A 138 2.39 -18.26 3.41
CA ARG A 138 2.60 -19.22 4.53
C ARG A 138 2.26 -18.62 5.89
N ASP A 139 2.32 -17.31 6.03
CA ASP A 139 2.05 -16.63 7.29
C ASP A 139 0.54 -16.58 7.57
N LYS A 140 0.11 -17.24 8.66
CA LYS A 140 -1.31 -17.28 9.06
C LYS A 140 -1.84 -15.93 9.56
N LYS A 141 -0.96 -15.01 9.96
CA LYS A 141 -1.33 -13.68 10.46
C LYS A 141 -1.56 -12.68 9.33
N VAL A 142 -1.10 -12.97 8.12
CA VAL A 142 -1.31 -12.10 6.96
C VAL A 142 -2.75 -12.27 6.45
N PRO A 143 -3.53 -11.17 6.32
CA PRO A 143 -4.89 -11.21 5.79
C PRO A 143 -4.98 -11.75 4.36
N ASN A 144 -6.12 -12.32 3.99
CA ASN A 144 -6.32 -12.90 2.66
C ASN A 144 -6.21 -11.87 1.53
N GLU A 145 -6.68 -10.64 1.76
CA GLU A 145 -6.54 -9.53 0.80
C GLU A 145 -5.07 -9.23 0.52
N VAL A 146 -4.25 -9.13 1.58
CA VAL A 146 -2.79 -8.93 1.45
C VAL A 146 -2.11 -10.10 0.75
N LYS A 147 -2.58 -11.33 0.99
CA LYS A 147 -2.11 -12.53 0.26
C LYS A 147 -2.46 -12.48 -1.22
N ALA A 148 -3.66 -12.01 -1.56
CA ALA A 148 -4.07 -11.81 -2.95
C ALA A 148 -3.19 -10.77 -3.65
N GLU A 149 -2.89 -9.65 -2.99
CA GLU A 149 -1.96 -8.64 -3.50
C GLU A 149 -0.54 -9.21 -3.68
N ALA A 150 -0.05 -10.02 -2.74
CA ALA A 150 1.23 -10.71 -2.90
C ALA A 150 1.24 -11.66 -4.11
N VAL A 151 0.13 -12.36 -4.37
CA VAL A 151 -0.05 -13.21 -5.56
C VAL A 151 -0.03 -12.40 -6.85
N ILE A 152 -0.77 -11.29 -6.89
CA ILE A 152 -0.81 -10.38 -8.03
C ILE A 152 0.61 -9.90 -8.37
N VAL A 153 1.32 -9.35 -7.40
CA VAL A 153 2.65 -8.77 -7.60
C VAL A 153 3.66 -9.81 -8.07
N ALA A 154 3.67 -11.01 -7.46
CA ALA A 154 4.56 -12.09 -7.87
C ALA A 154 4.25 -12.60 -9.29
N ALA A 155 2.97 -12.71 -9.64
CA ALA A 155 2.56 -13.11 -10.99
C ALA A 155 2.97 -12.06 -12.04
N SER A 156 2.75 -10.77 -11.75
CA SER A 156 3.22 -9.70 -12.62
C SER A 156 4.74 -9.69 -12.76
N ALA A 157 5.50 -9.90 -11.68
CA ALA A 157 6.95 -10.02 -11.73
C ALA A 157 7.43 -11.18 -12.63
N LEU A 158 6.75 -12.33 -12.56
CA LEU A 158 7.05 -13.48 -13.43
C LEU A 158 6.73 -13.16 -14.89
N ALA A 159 5.62 -12.49 -15.15
CA ALA A 159 5.24 -12.07 -16.49
C ALA A 159 6.21 -11.03 -17.09
N ASP A 160 6.74 -10.12 -16.27
CA ASP A 160 7.79 -9.16 -16.67
C ASP A 160 9.07 -9.86 -17.16
N GLU A 161 9.35 -11.06 -16.64
CA GLU A 161 10.45 -11.93 -17.09
C GLU A 161 10.03 -12.89 -18.22
N GLY A 162 8.82 -12.77 -18.77
CA GLY A 162 8.29 -13.66 -19.81
C GLY A 162 7.89 -15.07 -19.31
N ARG A 163 7.89 -15.31 -17.99
CA ARG A 163 7.61 -16.60 -17.36
C ARG A 163 6.11 -16.80 -17.15
N TYR A 164 5.35 -16.74 -18.24
CA TYR A 164 3.87 -16.69 -18.19
C TYR A 164 3.22 -17.92 -17.58
N ALA A 165 3.73 -19.13 -17.86
CA ALA A 165 3.19 -20.36 -17.30
C ALA A 165 3.28 -20.37 -15.77
N GLU A 166 4.41 -19.90 -15.23
CA GLU A 166 4.64 -19.81 -13.79
C GLU A 166 3.80 -18.70 -13.16
N ALA A 167 3.65 -17.57 -13.84
CA ALA A 167 2.75 -16.49 -13.41
C ALA A 167 1.31 -17.01 -13.25
N LEU A 168 0.78 -17.74 -14.24
CA LEU A 168 -0.58 -18.32 -14.19
C LEU A 168 -0.72 -19.37 -13.10
N ALA A 169 0.29 -20.23 -12.91
CA ALA A 169 0.31 -21.19 -11.81
C ALA A 169 0.28 -20.48 -10.44
N PHE A 170 1.00 -19.36 -10.30
CA PHE A 170 1.03 -18.57 -9.08
C PHE A 170 -0.33 -17.90 -8.81
N ILE A 171 -0.96 -17.30 -9.82
CA ILE A 171 -2.32 -16.74 -9.74
C ILE A 171 -3.30 -17.80 -9.23
N GLY A 172 -3.20 -19.05 -9.71
CA GLY A 172 -4.06 -20.15 -9.29
C GLY A 172 -3.99 -20.51 -7.80
N ARG A 173 -3.01 -19.98 -7.06
CA ARG A 173 -2.91 -20.14 -5.59
C ARG A 173 -3.88 -19.23 -4.84
N ALA A 174 -4.33 -18.14 -5.45
CA ALA A 174 -5.40 -17.32 -4.92
C ALA A 174 -6.75 -17.92 -5.36
N LYS A 175 -7.59 -18.28 -4.39
CA LYS A 175 -8.93 -18.79 -4.66
C LYS A 175 -9.88 -17.63 -4.87
N THR A 176 -10.42 -17.50 -6.08
CA THR A 176 -11.50 -16.56 -6.39
C THR A 176 -12.81 -17.32 -6.62
N ARG A 177 -13.93 -16.61 -6.48
CA ARG A 177 -15.24 -17.12 -6.89
C ARG A 177 -15.83 -16.15 -7.91
N ASP A 178 -16.34 -16.68 -9.02
CA ASP A 178 -16.84 -15.88 -10.14
C ASP A 178 -18.06 -15.01 -9.78
N ASP A 179 -18.78 -15.37 -8.72
CA ASP A 179 -19.96 -14.67 -8.18
C ASP A 179 -19.62 -13.61 -7.11
N ILE A 180 -18.39 -13.59 -6.58
CA ILE A 180 -17.98 -12.67 -5.51
C ILE A 180 -16.85 -11.75 -6.02
N ALA A 181 -17.23 -10.55 -6.42
CA ALA A 181 -16.32 -9.52 -6.91
C ALA A 181 -15.83 -8.59 -5.78
N GLU A 182 -15.09 -9.14 -4.83
CA GLU A 182 -14.30 -8.29 -3.93
C GLU A 182 -13.24 -7.50 -4.72
N PRO A 183 -12.78 -6.32 -4.26
CA PRO A 183 -11.85 -5.48 -5.02
C PRO A 183 -10.59 -6.22 -5.49
N TYR A 184 -10.00 -7.06 -4.64
CA TYR A 184 -8.82 -7.86 -4.99
C TYR A 184 -9.15 -8.98 -6.00
N THR A 185 -10.39 -9.48 -6.04
CA THR A 185 -10.84 -10.49 -7.02
C THR A 185 -10.87 -9.90 -8.43
N LEU A 186 -11.39 -8.68 -8.59
CA LEU A 186 -11.35 -7.96 -9.87
C LEU A 186 -9.91 -7.78 -10.36
N ARG A 187 -9.01 -7.39 -9.45
CA ARG A 187 -7.59 -7.22 -9.76
C ARG A 187 -6.90 -8.54 -10.12
N LEU A 188 -7.23 -9.65 -9.47
CA LEU A 188 -6.74 -10.98 -9.83
C LEU A 188 -7.17 -11.40 -11.24
N TRP A 189 -8.45 -11.22 -11.60
CA TRP A 189 -8.92 -11.52 -12.96
C TRP A 189 -8.24 -10.62 -13.99
N TYR A 190 -8.12 -9.31 -13.70
CA TYR A 190 -7.44 -8.36 -14.56
C TYR A 190 -5.99 -8.79 -14.84
N VAL A 191 -5.21 -9.09 -13.79
CA VAL A 191 -3.81 -9.53 -13.92
C VAL A 191 -3.71 -10.87 -14.63
N LYS A 192 -4.63 -11.80 -14.38
CA LYS A 192 -4.69 -13.06 -15.12
C LYS A 192 -4.94 -12.83 -16.61
N GLY A 193 -5.86 -11.93 -16.95
CA GLY A 193 -6.10 -11.50 -18.33
C GLY A 193 -4.86 -10.92 -18.98
N ASP A 194 -4.16 -10.02 -18.29
CA ASP A 194 -2.90 -9.42 -18.76
C ASP A 194 -1.83 -10.47 -19.09
N VAL A 195 -1.61 -11.40 -18.15
CA VAL A 195 -0.64 -12.48 -18.33
C VAL A 195 -1.03 -13.40 -19.49
N LEU A 196 -2.32 -13.74 -19.62
CA LEU A 196 -2.82 -14.56 -20.73
C LEU A 196 -2.63 -13.87 -22.08
N GLU A 197 -2.92 -12.57 -22.16
CA GLU A 197 -2.77 -11.79 -23.38
C GLU A 197 -1.29 -11.72 -23.80
N ARG A 198 -0.38 -11.39 -22.86
CA ARG A 198 1.07 -11.37 -23.09
C ARG A 198 1.63 -12.74 -23.48
N ALA A 199 0.97 -13.82 -23.06
CA ALA A 199 1.28 -15.19 -23.47
C ALA A 199 0.68 -15.60 -24.82
N GLY A 200 -0.02 -14.71 -25.53
CA GLY A 200 -0.68 -14.99 -26.81
C GLY A 200 -1.98 -15.80 -26.69
N ARG A 201 -2.55 -15.93 -25.50
CA ARG A 201 -3.77 -16.71 -25.22
C ARG A 201 -5.01 -15.82 -25.25
N SER A 202 -5.23 -15.13 -26.36
CA SER A 202 -6.23 -14.04 -26.51
C SER A 202 -7.65 -14.43 -26.10
N ARG A 203 -8.12 -15.64 -26.47
CA ARG A 203 -9.48 -16.11 -26.10
C ARG A 203 -9.68 -16.23 -24.60
N GLU A 204 -8.65 -16.70 -23.89
CA GLU A 204 -8.70 -16.86 -22.44
C GLU A 204 -8.53 -15.51 -21.73
N ALA A 205 -7.66 -14.64 -22.25
CA ALA A 205 -7.55 -13.28 -21.77
C ALA A 205 -8.89 -12.53 -21.85
N ALA A 206 -9.57 -12.61 -23.01
CA ALA A 206 -10.91 -12.05 -23.20
C ALA A 206 -11.94 -12.63 -22.21
N ALA A 207 -11.82 -13.91 -21.84
CA ALA A 207 -12.69 -14.51 -20.84
C ALA A 207 -12.50 -13.87 -19.45
N GLU A 208 -11.25 -13.63 -19.04
CA GLU A 208 -10.94 -12.99 -17.75
C GLU A 208 -11.32 -11.50 -17.73
N PHE A 209 -11.02 -10.73 -18.78
CA PHE A 209 -11.44 -9.32 -18.86
C PHE A 209 -12.96 -9.17 -18.85
N ARG A 210 -13.69 -10.09 -19.50
CA ARG A 210 -15.16 -10.12 -19.41
C ARG A 210 -15.67 -10.34 -17.99
N LYS A 211 -14.94 -11.07 -17.13
CA LYS A 211 -15.30 -11.16 -15.70
C LYS A 211 -15.22 -9.79 -15.03
N VAL A 212 -14.12 -9.07 -15.25
CA VAL A 212 -13.94 -7.71 -14.72
C VAL A 212 -15.07 -6.78 -15.17
N VAL A 213 -15.28 -6.66 -16.48
CA VAL A 213 -16.28 -5.76 -17.09
C VAL A 213 -17.72 -6.08 -16.66
N ARG A 214 -18.05 -7.35 -16.43
CA ARG A 214 -19.39 -7.75 -15.95
C ARG A 214 -19.72 -7.20 -14.56
N HIS A 215 -18.71 -6.99 -13.74
CA HIS A 215 -18.86 -6.52 -12.36
C HIS A 215 -18.58 -5.02 -12.22
N ASP A 216 -17.59 -4.51 -12.95
CA ASP A 216 -17.29 -3.08 -13.05
C ASP A 216 -16.72 -2.76 -14.44
N GLN A 217 -17.51 -2.05 -15.26
CA GLN A 217 -17.11 -1.65 -16.61
C GLN A 217 -16.01 -0.59 -16.63
N SER A 218 -15.86 0.15 -15.53
CA SER A 218 -14.87 1.22 -15.38
C SER A 218 -13.59 0.77 -14.69
N ALA A 219 -13.52 -0.48 -14.23
CA ALA A 219 -12.35 -1.02 -13.57
C ALA A 219 -11.19 -1.21 -14.55
N PHE A 220 -10.08 -0.51 -14.28
CA PHE A 220 -8.86 -0.55 -15.06
C PHE A 220 -9.13 -0.17 -16.53
N ASP A 221 -8.43 -0.78 -17.48
CA ASP A 221 -8.65 -0.67 -18.93
C ASP A 221 -9.31 -1.95 -19.51
N ALA A 222 -9.96 -2.76 -18.66
CA ALA A 222 -10.41 -4.10 -19.03
C ALA A 222 -11.42 -4.12 -20.20
N ALA A 223 -12.29 -3.10 -20.29
CA ALA A 223 -13.23 -2.95 -21.39
C ALA A 223 -12.54 -2.69 -22.74
N GLU A 224 -11.52 -1.82 -22.74
CA GLU A 224 -10.71 -1.53 -23.93
C GLU A 224 -9.95 -2.77 -24.39
N ARG A 225 -9.25 -3.44 -23.46
CA ARG A 225 -8.51 -4.67 -23.76
C ARG A 225 -9.42 -5.77 -24.27
N LEU A 226 -10.62 -5.92 -23.70
CA LEU A 226 -11.61 -6.88 -24.20
C LEU A 226 -12.06 -6.59 -25.63
N ALA A 227 -12.29 -5.31 -25.97
CA ALA A 227 -12.66 -4.90 -27.32
C ALA A 227 -11.55 -5.20 -28.34
N ASN A 228 -10.28 -5.01 -27.96
CA ASN A 228 -9.12 -5.28 -28.82
C ASN A 228 -8.85 -6.79 -29.05
N LEU A 229 -9.41 -7.66 -28.21
CA LEU A 229 -9.25 -9.12 -28.29
C LEU A 229 -10.44 -9.86 -28.90
N SER A 230 -11.51 -9.13 -29.25
CA SER A 230 -12.74 -9.67 -29.84
C SER A 230 -12.67 -9.63 -31.37
#